data_AF-A0A382R4W8-F1
#
_entry.id   AF-A0A382R4W8-F1
#
_cell.length_a   1.000
_cell.length_b   1.000
_cell.length_c   1.000
_cell.angle_alpha   90.00
_cell.angle_beta   90.00
_cell.angle_gamma   90.00
#
_symmetry.space_group_name_H-M   'P 1'
#
loop_
_entity.id
_entity.type
_entity.pdbx_description
1 polymer ?
#
loop_
_entity_poly.entity_id
_entity_poly.type
_entity_poly.pdbx_seq_one_letter_code
_entity_poly.pdbx_strand_id
1 'polypeptide(L)'
;EPPVHFLYSLSGILIAHVFYNFPLAMKIIADQWENISLKYLQAARSLGAGNTRRFFSITFPLLLPSIGSAFILIFILCMNSFAIILVLGGGIRYTTIEVLIYQLARIELDFSGAASLAFLQGGLSLLGMAILLRRKDRSVEQKSGFKSWLPESLKDGSPKAWLGLFWIVVVLIFALGPLTAIVVDSFRKFEHGQWIYTLEWYSRLFSWRENNQFLLSLWNSLRIGLGSALLSSLCGLGLVSLIAYRKGRQRSLWEMLTLFPLALSTVVFGVAWFHFYQRHLIEIFPLIFVVMAMHALLTCPYWIRVVLPTLENIPRQWHSESKML
;
A
#
# COMPACT_ATOMS: atom_id res chain seq x y z
N GLU A 1 -24.66 -17.71 -18.89
CA GLU A 1 -24.21 -16.68 -17.92
C GLU A 1 -23.05 -17.24 -17.12
N PRO A 2 -22.03 -16.45 -16.73
CA PRO A 2 -20.95 -16.96 -15.92
C PRO A 2 -21.50 -17.43 -14.56
N PRO A 3 -21.11 -18.61 -14.05
CA PRO A 3 -21.67 -19.22 -12.83
C PRO A 3 -21.35 -18.45 -11.54
N VAL A 4 -20.55 -17.38 -11.62
CA VAL A 4 -20.17 -16.52 -10.50
C VAL A 4 -20.32 -15.06 -10.94
N HIS A 5 -21.28 -14.33 -10.36
CA HIS A 5 -21.39 -12.88 -10.54
C HIS A 5 -20.30 -12.18 -9.71
N PHE A 6 -19.06 -12.22 -10.22
CA PHE A 6 -17.91 -11.57 -9.57
C PHE A 6 -17.95 -10.05 -9.79
N LEU A 7 -18.25 -9.61 -11.01
CA LEU A 7 -18.42 -8.19 -11.33
C LEU A 7 -19.70 -7.66 -10.68
N TYR A 8 -19.65 -6.42 -10.18
CA TYR A 8 -20.82 -5.71 -9.63
C TYR A 8 -21.40 -6.35 -8.36
N SER A 9 -20.56 -6.98 -7.55
CA SER A 9 -20.96 -7.71 -6.34
C SER A 9 -20.10 -7.35 -5.13
N LEU A 10 -20.67 -7.46 -3.93
CA LEU A 10 -19.94 -7.29 -2.68
C LEU A 10 -18.78 -8.29 -2.57
N SER A 11 -19.00 -9.54 -2.98
CA SER A 11 -17.97 -10.59 -2.94
C SER A 11 -16.79 -10.26 -3.85
N GLY A 12 -17.03 -9.74 -5.05
CA GLY A 12 -15.97 -9.27 -5.96
C GLY A 12 -15.15 -8.15 -5.35
N ILE A 13 -15.82 -7.16 -4.75
CA ILE A 13 -15.15 -6.05 -4.04
C ILE A 13 -14.29 -6.58 -2.89
N LEU A 14 -14.82 -7.49 -2.07
CA LEU A 14 -14.09 -8.06 -0.94
C LEU A 14 -12.87 -8.87 -1.40
N ILE A 15 -13.02 -9.73 -2.40
CA ILE A 15 -11.91 -10.55 -2.93
C ILE A 15 -10.82 -9.64 -3.50
N ALA A 16 -11.18 -8.59 -4.24
CA ALA A 16 -10.22 -7.62 -4.78
C ALA A 16 -9.46 -6.88 -3.67
N HIS A 17 -10.15 -6.45 -2.61
CA HIS A 17 -9.50 -5.79 -1.47
C HIS A 17 -8.65 -6.76 -0.65
N VAL A 18 -9.07 -8.01 -0.47
CA VAL A 18 -8.24 -9.05 0.17
C VAL A 18 -6.99 -9.27 -0.66
N PHE A 19 -7.10 -9.45 -1.98
CA PHE A 19 -5.97 -9.59 -2.89
C PHE A 19 -4.98 -8.43 -2.77
N TYR A 20 -5.48 -7.19 -2.83
CA TYR A 20 -4.64 -6.00 -2.80
C TYR A 20 -3.96 -5.77 -1.44
N ASN A 21 -4.65 -6.07 -0.34
CA ASN A 21 -4.16 -5.79 1.02
C ASN A 21 -3.44 -6.99 1.67
N PHE A 22 -3.56 -8.19 1.12
CA PHE A 22 -2.97 -9.41 1.69
C PHE A 22 -1.44 -9.31 1.85
N PRO A 23 -0.64 -8.87 0.85
CA PRO A 23 0.81 -8.76 1.00
C PRO A 23 1.23 -7.81 2.12
N LEU A 24 0.47 -6.73 2.30
CA LEU A 24 0.71 -5.75 3.38
C LEU A 24 0.41 -6.36 4.76
N ALA A 25 -0.74 -7.03 4.90
CA ALA A 25 -1.10 -7.73 6.13
C ALA A 25 -0.05 -8.78 6.50
N MET A 26 0.35 -9.60 5.53
CA MET A 26 1.38 -10.63 5.68
C MET A 26 2.70 -10.02 6.13
N LYS A 27 3.18 -8.97 5.48
CA LYS A 27 4.45 -8.33 5.86
C LYS A 27 4.44 -7.82 7.31
N ILE A 28 3.38 -7.13 7.73
CA ILE A 28 3.29 -6.56 9.08
C ILE A 28 3.20 -7.64 10.15
N ILE A 29 2.39 -8.66 9.93
CA ILE A 29 2.16 -9.73 10.90
C ILE A 29 3.37 -10.68 10.94
N ALA A 30 3.97 -11.00 9.79
CA ALA A 30 5.14 -11.87 9.70
C ALA A 30 6.37 -11.24 10.36
N ASP A 31 6.62 -9.94 10.17
CA ASP A 31 7.73 -9.24 10.83
C ASP A 31 7.61 -9.35 12.36
N GLN A 32 6.42 -9.14 12.92
CA GLN A 32 6.20 -9.34 14.35
C GLN A 32 6.37 -10.81 14.76
N TRP A 33 5.84 -11.74 13.97
CA TRP A 33 5.94 -13.18 14.25
C TRP A 33 7.39 -13.65 14.32
N GLU A 34 8.22 -13.23 13.37
CA GLU A 34 9.63 -13.62 13.29
C GLU A 34 10.48 -13.09 14.46
N ASN A 35 10.03 -12.00 15.08
CA ASN A 35 10.65 -11.36 16.24
C ASN A 35 10.23 -11.99 17.58
N ILE A 36 9.20 -12.86 17.62
CA ILE A 36 8.82 -13.56 18.85
C ILE A 36 9.93 -14.53 19.26
N SER A 37 10.48 -14.34 20.46
CA SER A 37 11.57 -15.20 20.94
C SER A 37 11.12 -16.66 21.08
N LEU A 38 11.91 -17.59 20.53
CA LEU A 38 11.67 -19.02 20.65
C LEU A 38 11.70 -19.50 22.11
N LYS A 39 12.34 -18.75 23.02
CA LYS A 39 12.45 -19.07 24.44
C LYS A 39 11.08 -19.20 25.11
N TYR A 40 10.12 -18.32 24.76
CA TYR A 40 8.75 -18.41 25.30
C TYR A 40 8.06 -19.71 24.89
N LEU A 41 8.26 -20.12 23.63
CA LEU A 41 7.66 -21.34 23.08
C LEU A 41 8.30 -22.62 23.62
N GLN A 42 9.62 -22.58 23.89
CA GLN A 42 10.38 -23.67 24.50
C GLN A 42 10.02 -23.85 25.97
N ALA A 43 9.98 -22.76 26.75
CA ALA A 43 9.58 -22.80 28.17
C ALA A 43 8.16 -23.34 28.35
N ALA A 44 7.20 -22.87 27.55
CA ALA A 44 5.83 -23.38 27.58
C ALA A 44 5.76 -24.87 27.21
N ARG A 45 6.63 -25.34 26.30
CA ARG A 45 6.70 -26.77 25.94
C ARG A 45 7.24 -27.61 27.10
N SER A 46 8.25 -27.13 27.82
CA SER A 46 8.80 -27.82 29.00
C SER A 46 7.78 -27.93 30.15
N LEU A 47 6.83 -26.99 30.23
CA LEU A 47 5.70 -27.02 31.16
C LEU A 47 4.52 -27.88 30.67
N GLY A 48 4.67 -28.63 29.57
CA GLY A 48 3.64 -29.52 29.04
C GLY A 48 2.53 -28.83 28.23
N ALA A 49 2.70 -27.56 27.84
CA ALA A 49 1.69 -26.88 27.04
C ALA A 49 1.65 -27.39 25.59
N GLY A 50 0.48 -27.90 25.16
CA GLY A 50 0.22 -28.31 23.78
C GLY A 50 0.25 -27.16 22.77
N ASN A 51 0.31 -27.47 21.47
CA ASN A 51 0.45 -26.47 20.38
C ASN A 51 -0.66 -25.42 20.39
N THR A 52 -1.92 -25.84 20.51
CA THR A 52 -3.08 -24.95 20.51
C THR A 52 -3.06 -23.99 21.69
N ARG A 53 -2.74 -24.49 22.89
CA ARG A 53 -2.60 -23.67 24.09
C ARG A 53 -1.47 -22.65 23.94
N ARG A 54 -0.30 -23.08 23.42
CA ARG A 54 0.82 -22.16 23.16
C ARG A 54 0.46 -21.07 22.16
N PHE A 55 -0.29 -21.41 21.11
CA PHE A 55 -0.74 -20.43 20.12
C PHE A 55 -1.67 -19.38 20.76
N PHE A 56 -2.76 -19.79 21.40
CA PHE A 56 -3.74 -18.84 21.95
C PHE A 56 -3.26 -18.11 23.21
N SER A 57 -2.38 -18.70 24.01
CA SER A 57 -1.91 -18.08 25.26
C SER A 57 -0.64 -17.23 25.10
N ILE A 58 0.16 -17.46 24.06
CA ILE A 58 1.46 -16.78 23.88
C ILE A 58 1.51 -16.11 22.51
N THR A 59 1.45 -16.89 21.44
CA THR A 59 1.69 -16.36 20.08
C THR A 59 0.64 -15.34 19.66
N PHE A 60 -0.65 -15.68 19.74
CA PHE A 60 -1.75 -14.82 19.30
C PHE A 60 -1.83 -13.50 20.09
N PRO A 61 -1.75 -13.48 21.45
CA PRO A 61 -1.69 -12.23 22.21
C PRO A 61 -0.49 -11.35 21.84
N LEU A 62 0.67 -11.94 21.56
CA LEU A 62 1.87 -11.20 21.13
C LEU A 62 1.75 -10.66 19.69
N LEU A 63 0.95 -11.31 18.84
CA LEU A 63 0.65 -10.83 17.48
C LEU A 63 -0.47 -9.79 17.45
N LEU A 64 -1.36 -9.77 18.44
CA LEU A 64 -2.53 -8.88 18.47
C LEU A 64 -2.21 -7.38 18.22
N PRO A 65 -1.09 -6.82 18.74
CA PRO A 65 -0.68 -5.45 18.40
C PRO A 65 -0.36 -5.25 16.92
N SER A 66 0.29 -6.24 16.28
CA SER A 66 0.60 -6.21 14.84
C SER A 66 -0.65 -6.41 13.98
N ILE A 67 -1.56 -7.30 14.39
CA ILE A 67 -2.86 -7.51 13.75
C ILE A 67 -3.70 -6.22 13.83
N GLY A 68 -3.74 -5.58 15.01
CA GLY A 68 -4.42 -4.30 15.19
C GLY A 68 -3.80 -3.18 14.34
N SER A 69 -2.47 -3.17 14.20
CA SER A 69 -1.79 -2.21 13.32
C SER A 69 -2.08 -2.44 11.85
N ALA A 70 -2.04 -3.70 11.39
CA ALA A 70 -2.42 -4.09 10.04
C ALA A 70 -3.88 -3.76 9.74
N PHE A 71 -4.80 -4.04 10.67
CA PHE A 71 -6.22 -3.74 10.55
C PHE A 71 -6.47 -2.24 10.33
N ILE A 72 -5.92 -1.37 11.20
CA ILE A 72 -6.13 0.07 11.07
C ILE A 72 -5.53 0.60 9.76
N LEU A 73 -4.35 0.10 9.36
CA LEU A 73 -3.72 0.53 8.12
C LEU A 73 -4.53 0.11 6.89
N ILE A 74 -5.00 -1.14 6.85
CA ILE A 74 -5.85 -1.66 5.77
C ILE A 74 -7.19 -0.94 5.76
N PHE A 75 -7.77 -0.63 6.92
CA PHE A 75 -8.98 0.17 7.02
C PHE A 75 -8.81 1.54 6.36
N ILE A 76 -7.71 2.25 6.64
CA ILE A 76 -7.39 3.54 6.01
C ILE A 76 -7.25 3.37 4.48
N LEU A 77 -6.55 2.33 4.02
CA LEU A 77 -6.40 2.06 2.58
C LEU A 77 -7.72 1.76 1.89
N CYS A 78 -8.60 0.98 2.53
CA CYS A 78 -9.94 0.68 2.03
C CYS A 78 -10.85 1.93 2.03
N MET A 79 -10.74 2.80 3.04
CA MET A 79 -11.48 4.08 3.06
C MET A 79 -11.10 4.99 1.90
N ASN A 80 -9.83 4.98 1.49
CA ASN A 80 -9.31 5.75 0.35
C ASN A 80 -9.37 4.97 -0.97
N SER A 81 -10.07 3.83 -1.02
CA SER A 81 -10.14 2.99 -2.22
C SER A 81 -11.16 3.53 -3.22
N PHE A 82 -10.67 4.16 -4.27
CA PHE A 82 -11.49 4.68 -5.36
C PHE A 82 -11.65 3.67 -6.51
N ALA A 83 -10.54 3.28 -7.13
CA ALA A 83 -10.56 2.58 -8.43
C ALA A 83 -11.22 1.19 -8.36
N ILE A 84 -10.93 0.41 -7.32
CA ILE A 84 -11.49 -0.94 -7.16
C ILE A 84 -13.02 -0.87 -7.07
N ILE A 85 -13.53 0.11 -6.32
CA ILE A 85 -14.96 0.27 -6.05
C ILE A 85 -15.68 0.88 -7.25
N LEU A 86 -15.04 1.80 -7.97
CA LEU A 86 -15.58 2.35 -9.21
C LEU A 86 -15.77 1.26 -10.27
N VAL A 87 -14.79 0.36 -10.42
CA VAL A 87 -14.82 -0.70 -11.45
C VAL A 87 -15.73 -1.86 -11.05
N LEU A 88 -15.67 -2.31 -9.78
CA LEU A 88 -16.40 -3.50 -9.32
C LEU A 88 -17.73 -3.19 -8.61
N GLY A 89 -18.01 -1.95 -8.25
CA GLY A 89 -19.16 -1.55 -7.44
C GLY A 89 -20.50 -1.50 -8.17
N GLY A 90 -20.49 -1.40 -9.51
CA GLY A 90 -21.70 -1.59 -10.32
C GLY A 90 -22.84 -0.60 -10.07
N GLY A 91 -22.55 0.57 -9.50
CA GLY A 91 -23.51 1.63 -9.26
C GLY A 91 -23.65 2.02 -7.78
N ILE A 92 -24.80 2.60 -7.42
CA ILE A 92 -25.05 3.28 -6.14
C ILE A 92 -24.98 2.33 -4.93
N ARG A 93 -25.31 1.04 -5.13
CA ARG A 93 -25.45 0.06 -4.04
C ARG A 93 -24.18 -0.13 -3.20
N TYR A 94 -23.01 -0.02 -3.83
CA TYR A 94 -21.72 -0.23 -3.18
C TYR A 94 -20.84 1.04 -3.20
N THR A 95 -21.44 2.21 -3.39
CA THR A 95 -20.74 3.50 -3.35
C THR A 95 -20.13 3.74 -1.97
N THR A 96 -18.82 4.01 -1.93
CA THR A 96 -18.11 4.46 -0.73
C THR A 96 -18.01 5.97 -0.67
N ILE A 97 -17.54 6.50 0.47
CA ILE A 97 -17.28 7.93 0.64
C ILE A 97 -16.35 8.46 -0.46
N GLU A 98 -15.27 7.73 -0.79
CA GLU A 98 -14.32 8.14 -1.85
C GLU A 98 -14.98 8.18 -3.25
N VAL A 99 -15.87 7.24 -3.57
CA VAL A 99 -16.61 7.25 -4.85
C VAL A 99 -17.65 8.37 -4.87
N LEU A 100 -18.34 8.63 -3.76
CA LEU A 100 -19.31 9.73 -3.65
C LEU A 100 -18.60 11.09 -3.76
N ILE A 101 -17.44 11.24 -3.13
CA ILE A 101 -16.56 12.39 -3.29
C ILE A 101 -16.24 12.63 -4.76
N TYR A 102 -15.89 11.58 -5.50
CA TYR A 102 -15.63 11.69 -6.93
C TYR A 102 -16.86 12.14 -7.72
N GLN A 103 -18.03 11.56 -7.44
CA GLN A 103 -19.27 11.94 -8.10
C GLN A 103 -19.59 13.42 -7.87
N LEU A 104 -19.54 13.88 -6.61
CA LEU A 104 -19.78 15.28 -6.25
C LEU A 104 -18.75 16.22 -6.90
N ALA A 105 -17.46 15.89 -6.83
CA ALA A 105 -16.40 16.78 -7.32
C ALA A 105 -16.27 16.82 -8.85
N ARG A 106 -16.56 15.73 -9.55
CA ARG A 106 -16.27 15.59 -11.00
C ARG A 106 -17.51 15.51 -11.88
N ILE A 107 -18.62 15.02 -11.36
CA ILE A 107 -19.85 14.83 -12.14
C ILE A 107 -20.84 15.94 -11.79
N GLU A 108 -21.15 16.13 -10.51
CA GLU A 108 -22.16 17.08 -10.05
C GLU A 108 -21.59 18.50 -9.85
N LEU A 109 -20.26 18.64 -9.80
CA LEU A 109 -19.54 19.89 -9.54
C LEU A 109 -19.93 20.56 -8.19
N ASP A 110 -20.47 19.78 -7.25
CA ASP A 110 -20.71 20.21 -5.87
C ASP A 110 -19.42 20.09 -5.05
N PHE A 111 -18.56 21.10 -5.19
CA PHE A 111 -17.29 21.17 -4.48
C PHE A 111 -17.48 21.29 -2.96
N SER A 112 -18.57 21.88 -2.51
CA SER A 112 -18.88 22.06 -1.09
C SER A 112 -19.22 20.72 -0.44
N GLY A 113 -20.11 19.95 -1.09
CA GLY A 113 -20.44 18.58 -0.69
C GLY A 113 -19.20 17.69 -0.70
N ALA A 114 -18.43 17.70 -1.78
CA ALA A 114 -17.21 16.92 -1.90
C ALA A 114 -16.17 17.26 -0.82
N ALA A 115 -15.96 18.55 -0.54
CA ALA A 115 -15.03 19.01 0.49
C ALA A 115 -15.48 18.56 1.89
N SER A 116 -16.78 18.64 2.20
CA SER A 116 -17.30 18.24 3.51
C SER A 116 -17.06 16.74 3.79
N LEU A 117 -17.30 15.88 2.81
CA LEU A 117 -17.04 14.44 2.90
C LEU A 117 -15.53 14.14 2.97
N ALA A 118 -14.71 14.87 2.22
CA ALA A 118 -13.26 14.71 2.26
C ALA A 118 -12.66 15.11 3.61
N PHE A 119 -13.18 16.16 4.25
CA PHE A 119 -12.80 16.53 5.62
C PHE A 119 -13.18 15.44 6.63
N LEU A 120 -14.38 14.87 6.51
CA LEU A 120 -14.83 13.77 7.37
C LEU A 120 -13.94 12.53 7.17
N GLN A 121 -13.72 12.10 5.93
CA GLN A 121 -12.85 10.96 5.60
C GLN A 121 -11.41 11.19 6.06
N GLY A 122 -10.88 12.40 5.84
CA GLY A 122 -9.57 12.81 6.31
C GLY A 122 -9.45 12.74 7.83
N GLY A 123 -10.47 13.23 8.55
CA GLY A 123 -10.54 13.15 10.00
C GLY A 123 -10.50 11.71 10.51
N LEU A 124 -11.31 10.81 9.93
CA LEU A 124 -11.31 9.38 10.30
C LEU A 124 -9.95 8.72 10.02
N SER A 125 -9.34 9.02 8.88
CA SER A 125 -8.04 8.49 8.49
C SER A 125 -6.92 8.98 9.41
N LEU A 126 -6.94 10.26 9.80
CA LEU A 126 -6.00 10.83 10.77
C LEU A 126 -6.18 10.25 12.18
N LEU A 127 -7.42 9.99 12.60
CA LEU A 127 -7.69 9.32 13.87
C LEU A 127 -7.12 7.90 13.88
N GLY A 128 -7.33 7.13 12.80
CA GLY A 128 -6.71 5.82 12.62
C GLY A 128 -5.17 5.90 12.68
N MET A 129 -4.58 6.87 11.98
CA MET A 129 -3.13 7.09 11.99
C MET A 129 -2.62 7.47 13.39
N ALA A 130 -3.32 8.33 14.13
CA ALA A 130 -2.94 8.71 15.48
C ALA A 130 -2.97 7.51 16.45
N ILE A 131 -3.95 6.60 16.30
CA ILE A 131 -4.01 5.36 17.07
C ILE A 131 -2.81 4.45 16.75
N LEU A 132 -2.43 4.34 15.47
CA LEU A 132 -1.24 3.59 15.04
C LEU A 132 0.04 4.14 15.66
N LEU A 133 0.24 5.45 15.60
CA LEU A 133 1.45 6.09 16.12
C LEU A 133 1.56 5.97 17.65
N ARG A 134 0.44 6.06 18.38
CA ARG A 134 0.43 5.88 19.85
C ARG A 134 0.77 4.45 20.29
N ARG A 135 0.51 3.44 19.45
CA ARG A 135 0.83 2.03 19.75
C ARG A 135 2.29 1.68 19.47
N LYS A 136 3.03 2.53 18.75
CA LYS A 136 4.41 2.30 18.29
C LYS A 136 5.46 2.35 19.41
N ASP A 137 5.13 2.86 20.60
CA ASP A 137 6.04 2.94 21.77
C ASP A 137 6.38 1.59 22.44
N ARG A 138 5.89 0.46 21.90
CA ARG A 138 6.28 -0.90 22.36
C ARG A 138 7.03 -1.67 21.29
N SER A 139 7.97 -1.02 20.59
CA SER A 139 8.93 -1.73 19.75
C SER A 139 9.80 -2.63 20.65
N VAL A 140 9.45 -3.91 20.68
CA VAL A 140 10.39 -4.97 21.04
C VAL A 140 11.60 -4.80 20.13
N GLU A 141 12.79 -4.75 20.73
CA GLU A 141 14.08 -4.62 20.05
C GLU A 141 14.12 -5.57 18.84
N GLN A 142 14.03 -5.01 17.63
CA GLN A 142 14.11 -5.75 16.38
C GLN A 142 15.55 -6.25 16.24
N LYS A 143 15.78 -7.51 16.59
CA LYS A 143 17.01 -8.19 16.17
C LYS A 143 16.82 -8.62 14.73
N SER A 144 17.22 -7.76 13.79
CA SER A 144 17.29 -8.09 12.37
C SER A 144 18.39 -9.13 12.13
N GLY A 145 18.08 -10.40 12.39
CA GLY A 145 18.85 -11.50 11.84
C GLY A 145 18.35 -11.78 10.43
N PHE A 146 19.25 -11.79 9.45
CA PHE A 146 18.95 -12.32 8.12
C PHE A 146 18.63 -13.81 8.27
N LYS A 147 17.34 -14.17 8.35
CA LYS A 147 16.90 -15.56 8.38
C LYS A 147 16.77 -16.09 6.96
N SER A 148 17.06 -17.38 6.78
CA SER A 148 17.00 -18.04 5.49
C SER A 148 15.62 -17.89 4.83
N TRP A 149 15.59 -17.61 3.52
CA TRP A 149 14.35 -17.41 2.74
C TRP A 149 13.39 -18.61 2.78
N LEU A 150 13.88 -19.79 3.18
CA LEU A 150 13.14 -21.04 3.27
C LEU A 150 13.25 -21.55 4.72
N PRO A 151 12.13 -21.83 5.41
CA PRO A 151 12.14 -22.52 6.68
C PRO A 151 12.89 -23.85 6.55
N GLU A 152 13.82 -24.13 7.45
CA GLU A 152 14.52 -25.43 7.49
C GLU A 152 13.53 -26.59 7.62
N SER A 153 12.40 -26.36 8.28
CA SER A 153 11.30 -27.33 8.42
C SER A 153 10.64 -27.76 7.11
N LEU A 154 10.82 -27.02 6.00
CA LEU A 154 10.35 -27.43 4.66
C LEU A 154 11.28 -28.47 4.02
N LYS A 155 12.53 -28.59 4.48
CA LYS A 155 13.52 -29.52 3.93
C LYS A 155 13.35 -30.95 4.45
N ASP A 156 12.71 -31.10 5.61
CA ASP A 156 12.63 -32.37 6.33
C ASP A 156 11.53 -33.33 5.83
N GLY A 157 10.76 -32.95 4.80
CA GLY A 157 9.70 -33.80 4.22
C GLY A 157 8.53 -34.14 5.16
N SER A 158 8.47 -33.55 6.35
CA SER A 158 7.47 -33.83 7.38
C SER A 158 6.04 -33.45 6.93
N PRO A 159 4.96 -34.03 7.52
CA PRO A 159 3.58 -33.64 7.18
C PRO A 159 3.29 -32.14 7.41
N LYS A 160 4.02 -31.51 8.33
CA LYS A 160 3.96 -30.05 8.56
C LYS A 160 4.62 -29.27 7.41
N ALA A 161 5.66 -29.82 6.81
CA ALA A 161 6.31 -29.25 5.63
C ALA A 161 5.35 -29.22 4.44
N TRP A 162 4.64 -30.33 4.20
CA TRP A 162 3.64 -30.43 3.13
C TRP A 162 2.47 -29.45 3.31
N LEU A 163 1.97 -29.30 4.54
CA LEU A 163 0.96 -28.29 4.85
C LEU A 163 1.47 -26.86 4.61
N GLY A 164 2.73 -26.58 4.98
CA GLY A 164 3.36 -25.29 4.70
C GLY A 164 3.49 -25.01 3.20
N LEU A 165 3.98 -26.00 2.44
CA LEU A 165 4.10 -25.91 0.99
C LEU A 165 2.75 -25.71 0.31
N PHE A 166 1.71 -26.44 0.75
CA PHE A 166 0.34 -26.26 0.26
C PHE A 166 -0.13 -24.81 0.42
N TRP A 167 0.04 -24.21 1.60
CA TRP A 167 -0.35 -22.81 1.82
C TRP A 167 0.47 -21.83 0.98
N ILE A 168 1.78 -22.07 0.80
CA ILE A 168 2.61 -21.25 -0.09
C ILE A 168 2.07 -21.31 -1.52
N VAL A 169 1.76 -22.51 -2.01
CA VAL A 169 1.19 -22.70 -3.36
C VAL A 169 -0.16 -22.00 -3.50
N VAL A 170 -1.05 -22.14 -2.51
CA VAL A 170 -2.35 -21.44 -2.50
C VAL A 170 -2.18 -19.93 -2.56
N VAL A 171 -1.27 -19.37 -1.76
CA VAL A 171 -0.96 -17.92 -1.76
C VAL A 171 -0.37 -17.48 -3.09
N LEU A 172 0.53 -18.27 -3.68
CA LEU A 172 1.11 -17.98 -4.99
C LEU A 172 0.06 -18.02 -6.10
N ILE A 173 -0.84 -19.01 -6.10
CA ILE A 173 -1.94 -19.09 -7.06
C ILE A 173 -2.87 -17.88 -6.89
N PHE A 174 -3.20 -17.51 -5.65
CA PHE A 174 -4.03 -16.34 -5.39
C PHE A 174 -3.37 -15.04 -5.86
N ALA A 175 -2.06 -14.87 -5.63
CA ALA A 175 -1.30 -13.69 -6.01
C ALA A 175 -1.03 -13.59 -7.53
N LEU A 176 -0.67 -14.72 -8.16
CA LEU A 176 -0.28 -14.76 -9.57
C LEU A 176 -1.46 -15.02 -10.49
N GLY A 177 -2.55 -15.62 -10.03
CA GLY A 177 -3.71 -16.00 -10.85
C GLY A 177 -4.31 -14.84 -11.66
N PRO A 178 -4.62 -13.68 -11.05
CA PRO A 178 -5.09 -12.52 -11.81
C PRO A 178 -4.05 -11.99 -12.81
N LEU A 179 -2.76 -12.07 -12.49
CA LEU A 179 -1.68 -11.64 -13.38
C LEU A 179 -1.53 -12.59 -14.57
N THR A 180 -1.62 -13.90 -14.34
CA THR A 180 -1.58 -14.90 -15.42
C THR A 180 -2.80 -14.78 -16.32
N ALA A 181 -3.99 -14.47 -15.78
CA ALA A 181 -5.18 -14.18 -16.60
C ALA A 181 -4.95 -13.00 -17.54
N ILE A 182 -4.39 -11.89 -17.05
CA ILE A 182 -4.05 -10.71 -17.89
C ILE A 182 -3.05 -11.08 -18.99
N VAL A 183 -2.01 -11.86 -18.66
CA VAL A 183 -1.03 -12.32 -19.65
C VAL A 183 -1.68 -13.23 -20.68
N VAL A 184 -2.55 -14.15 -20.27
CA VAL A 184 -3.26 -15.04 -21.20
C VAL A 184 -4.18 -14.24 -22.11
N ASP A 185 -4.92 -13.27 -21.57
CA ASP A 185 -5.82 -12.41 -22.33
C ASP A 185 -5.07 -11.50 -23.31
N SER A 186 -3.83 -11.10 -23.00
CA SER A 186 -3.01 -10.31 -23.94
C SER A 186 -2.58 -11.08 -25.20
N PHE A 187 -2.64 -12.42 -25.17
CA PHE A 187 -2.39 -13.27 -26.33
C PHE A 187 -3.65 -13.82 -26.97
N ARG A 188 -4.84 -13.45 -26.50
CA ARG A 188 -6.11 -13.97 -27.02
C ARG A 188 -6.98 -12.85 -27.58
N LYS A 189 -7.82 -13.20 -28.55
CA LYS A 189 -8.84 -12.36 -29.12
C LYS A 189 -10.13 -13.15 -29.19
N PHE A 190 -11.23 -12.50 -28.82
CA PHE A 190 -12.55 -13.09 -28.94
C PHE A 190 -13.11 -12.78 -30.32
N GLU A 191 -13.23 -13.80 -31.18
CA GLU A 191 -13.78 -13.69 -32.53
C GLU A 191 -14.74 -14.85 -32.79
N HIS A 192 -15.90 -14.56 -33.41
CA HIS A 192 -16.90 -15.56 -33.80
C HIS A 192 -17.32 -16.52 -32.67
N GLY A 193 -17.36 -16.04 -31.42
CA GLY A 193 -17.74 -16.86 -30.27
C GLY A 193 -16.64 -17.78 -29.73
N GLN A 194 -15.42 -17.71 -30.27
CA GLN A 194 -14.26 -18.48 -29.81
C GLN A 194 -13.08 -17.58 -29.43
N TRP A 195 -12.26 -18.08 -28.50
CA TRP A 195 -11.00 -17.46 -28.14
C TRP A 195 -9.89 -17.98 -29.05
N ILE A 196 -9.31 -17.09 -29.84
CA ILE A 196 -8.21 -17.40 -30.76
C ILE A 196 -6.93 -16.75 -30.21
N TYR A 197 -5.82 -17.49 -30.22
CA TYR A 197 -4.53 -16.93 -29.84
C TYR A 197 -3.94 -16.09 -30.98
N THR A 198 -3.50 -14.88 -30.67
CA THR A 198 -2.94 -13.94 -31.67
C THR A 198 -1.94 -12.98 -31.02
N LEU A 199 -1.00 -12.49 -31.84
CA LEU A 199 -0.03 -11.43 -31.48
C LEU A 199 -0.45 -10.05 -32.02
N GLU A 200 -1.66 -9.95 -32.56
CA GLU A 200 -2.19 -8.72 -33.18
C GLU A 200 -2.16 -7.50 -32.24
N TRP A 201 -2.38 -7.70 -30.94
CA TRP A 201 -2.35 -6.59 -29.98
C TRP A 201 -0.97 -5.94 -29.89
N TYR A 202 0.10 -6.73 -29.93
CA TYR A 202 1.48 -6.24 -29.91
C TYR A 202 1.87 -5.58 -31.22
N SER A 203 1.46 -6.15 -32.37
CA SER A 203 1.73 -5.52 -33.67
C SER A 203 1.01 -4.17 -33.80
N ARG A 204 -0.22 -4.05 -33.28
CA ARG A 204 -0.96 -2.78 -33.20
C ARG A 204 -0.26 -1.79 -32.26
N LEU A 205 0.22 -2.24 -31.11
CA LEU A 205 0.89 -1.41 -30.10
C LEU A 205 2.15 -0.70 -30.66
N PHE A 206 2.93 -1.40 -31.48
CA PHE A 206 4.17 -0.87 -32.06
C PHE A 206 3.99 -0.36 -33.51
N SER A 207 2.77 -0.34 -34.05
CA SER A 207 2.53 0.15 -35.40
C SER A 207 2.73 1.67 -35.49
N TRP A 208 3.48 2.15 -36.49
CA TRP A 208 3.72 3.58 -36.77
C TRP A 208 2.49 4.31 -37.35
N ARG A 209 1.26 3.95 -36.92
CA ARG A 209 0.06 4.70 -37.31
C ARG A 209 0.03 6.04 -36.57
N GLU A 210 -0.48 7.07 -37.23
CA GLU A 210 -0.46 8.50 -36.87
C GLU A 210 -1.04 8.89 -35.49
N ASN A 211 -1.51 7.93 -34.67
CA ASN A 211 -2.13 8.19 -33.38
C ASN A 211 -1.70 7.18 -32.30
N ASN A 212 -0.41 6.84 -32.27
CA ASN A 212 0.11 5.83 -31.35
C ASN A 212 0.22 6.38 -29.91
N GLN A 213 -0.93 6.50 -29.23
CA GLN A 213 -1.06 7.00 -27.85
C GLN A 213 -0.24 6.20 -26.84
N PHE A 214 0.16 4.98 -27.19
CA PHE A 214 0.95 4.11 -26.31
C PHE A 214 2.31 4.74 -25.96
N LEU A 215 3.13 5.11 -26.94
CA LEU A 215 4.46 5.66 -26.68
C LEU A 215 4.39 6.97 -25.90
N LEU A 216 3.42 7.83 -26.25
CA LEU A 216 3.17 9.07 -25.52
C LEU A 216 2.76 8.80 -24.05
N SER A 217 1.84 7.87 -23.83
CA SER A 217 1.36 7.52 -22.48
C SER A 217 2.47 6.86 -21.66
N LEU A 218 3.21 5.93 -22.24
CA LEU A 218 4.38 5.30 -21.62
C LEU A 218 5.40 6.35 -21.19
N TRP A 219 5.69 7.30 -22.08
CA TRP A 219 6.63 8.38 -21.81
C TRP A 219 6.13 9.35 -20.75
N ASN A 220 4.85 9.71 -20.76
CA ASN A 220 4.22 10.50 -19.70
C ASN A 220 4.31 9.78 -18.35
N SER A 221 4.02 8.48 -18.29
CA SER A 221 4.13 7.67 -17.06
C SER A 221 5.57 7.62 -16.56
N LEU A 222 6.56 7.40 -17.43
CA LEU A 222 7.97 7.39 -17.05
C LEU A 222 8.43 8.75 -16.52
N ARG A 223 8.09 9.84 -17.23
CA ARG A 223 8.44 11.20 -16.80
C ARG A 223 7.85 11.54 -15.45
N ILE A 224 6.54 11.30 -15.26
CA ILE A 224 5.86 11.59 -14.01
C ILE A 224 6.42 10.71 -12.89
N GLY A 225 6.55 9.40 -13.12
CA GLY A 225 7.05 8.46 -12.12
C GLY A 225 8.47 8.76 -11.65
N LEU A 226 9.41 8.94 -12.59
CA LEU A 226 10.80 9.27 -12.26
C LEU A 226 10.94 10.65 -11.64
N GLY A 227 10.25 11.65 -12.18
CA GLY A 227 10.25 13.02 -11.65
C GLY A 227 9.71 13.06 -10.21
N SER A 228 8.59 12.39 -9.96
CA SER A 228 8.02 12.28 -8.62
C SER A 228 8.92 11.52 -7.66
N ALA A 229 9.52 10.40 -8.08
CA ALA A 229 10.44 9.64 -7.24
C ALA A 229 11.66 10.48 -6.82
N LEU A 230 12.23 11.26 -7.76
CA LEU A 230 13.35 12.15 -7.49
C LEU A 230 12.96 13.26 -6.52
N LEU A 231 11.87 13.98 -6.79
CA LEU A 231 11.37 15.04 -5.91
C LEU A 231 11.03 14.51 -4.51
N SER A 232 10.37 13.36 -4.45
CA SER A 232 9.99 12.71 -3.20
C SER A 232 11.22 12.30 -2.38
N SER A 233 12.28 11.83 -3.04
CA SER A 233 13.54 11.49 -2.38
C SER A 233 14.26 12.72 -1.83
N LEU A 234 14.31 13.82 -2.58
CA LEU A 234 14.94 15.07 -2.13
C LEU A 234 14.19 15.66 -0.93
N CYS A 235 12.87 15.80 -1.02
CA CYS A 235 12.05 16.28 0.08
C CYS A 235 12.09 15.32 1.29
N GLY A 236 12.06 14.01 1.01
CA GLY A 236 12.12 12.96 2.00
C GLY A 236 13.41 12.97 2.81
N LEU A 237 14.58 13.14 2.16
CA LEU A 237 15.87 13.27 2.83
C LEU A 237 15.88 14.43 3.84
N GLY A 238 15.38 15.59 3.41
CA GLY A 238 15.26 16.77 4.26
C GLY A 238 14.37 16.50 5.48
N LEU A 239 13.17 15.96 5.25
CA LEU A 239 12.20 15.67 6.32
C LEU A 239 12.67 14.56 7.27
N VAL A 240 13.31 13.49 6.77
CA VAL A 240 13.88 12.42 7.61
C VAL A 240 14.95 13.00 8.53
N SER A 241 15.86 13.83 8.00
CA SER A 241 16.89 14.45 8.84
C SER A 241 16.29 15.31 9.96
N LEU A 242 15.20 16.04 9.67
CA LEU A 242 14.48 16.83 10.67
C LEU A 242 13.79 15.96 11.72
N ILE A 243 13.21 14.82 11.34
CA ILE A 243 12.50 13.91 12.26
C ILE A 243 13.47 13.12 13.14
N ALA A 244 14.56 12.61 12.56
CA ALA A 244 15.47 11.68 13.23
C ALA A 244 16.14 12.25 14.49
N TYR A 245 16.36 13.58 14.53
CA TYR A 245 16.97 14.25 15.69
C TYR A 245 15.93 14.77 16.71
N ARG A 246 14.63 14.61 16.46
CA ARG A 246 13.55 15.08 17.37
C ARG A 246 13.15 13.97 18.33
N LYS A 247 12.68 14.35 19.53
CA LYS A 247 12.20 13.42 20.57
C LYS A 247 10.80 13.77 21.04
N GLY A 248 10.10 12.77 21.59
CA GLY A 248 8.79 12.93 22.25
C GLY A 248 7.72 13.53 21.33
N ARG A 249 6.95 14.48 21.87
CA ARG A 249 5.80 15.09 21.18
C ARG A 249 6.17 15.77 19.86
N GLN A 250 7.34 16.39 19.77
CA GLN A 250 7.76 17.04 18.51
C GLN A 250 7.94 16.03 17.38
N ARG A 251 8.53 14.86 17.66
CA ARG A 251 8.68 13.79 16.67
C ARG A 251 7.32 13.30 16.19
N SER A 252 6.41 13.01 17.12
CA SER A 252 5.06 12.53 16.79
C SER A 252 4.29 13.53 15.91
N LEU A 253 4.43 14.83 16.17
CA LEU A 253 3.82 15.88 15.33
C LEU A 253 4.39 15.88 13.90
N TRP A 254 5.71 15.79 13.73
CA TRP A 254 6.33 15.74 12.40
C TRP A 254 5.98 14.44 11.64
N GLU A 255 5.93 13.31 12.32
CA GLU A 255 5.45 12.06 11.72
C GLU A 255 3.97 12.19 11.28
N MET A 256 3.11 12.83 12.08
CA MET A 256 1.72 13.07 11.71
C MET A 256 1.58 14.03 10.53
N LEU A 257 2.34 15.13 10.51
CA LEU A 257 2.34 16.10 9.41
C LEU A 257 2.81 15.49 8.10
N THR A 258 3.86 14.65 8.14
CA THR A 258 4.32 13.96 6.93
C THR A 258 3.30 12.94 6.46
N LEU A 259 2.59 12.25 7.35
CA LEU A 259 1.57 11.27 6.98
C LEU A 259 0.21 11.88 6.59
N PHE A 260 -0.01 13.16 6.86
CA PHE A 260 -1.28 13.87 6.60
C PHE A 260 -1.77 13.78 5.15
N PRO A 261 -0.93 13.96 4.11
CA PRO A 261 -1.39 13.86 2.72
C PRO A 261 -2.00 12.50 2.35
N LEU A 262 -1.56 11.41 3.01
CA LEU A 262 -2.10 10.06 2.79
C LEU A 262 -3.48 9.85 3.40
N ALA A 263 -3.85 10.69 4.37
CA ALA A 263 -5.16 10.62 5.01
C ALA A 263 -6.25 11.29 4.17
N LEU A 264 -5.87 12.20 3.26
CA LEU A 264 -6.81 12.93 2.41
C LEU A 264 -7.23 12.10 1.20
N SER A 265 -8.47 12.33 0.76
CA SER A 265 -8.98 11.79 -0.50
C SER A 265 -8.07 12.19 -1.66
N THR A 266 -7.61 11.20 -2.41
CA THR A 266 -6.78 11.42 -3.59
C THR A 266 -7.54 12.15 -4.69
N VAL A 267 -8.86 11.94 -4.75
CA VAL A 267 -9.75 12.57 -5.73
C VAL A 267 -9.91 14.06 -5.44
N VAL A 268 -10.26 14.44 -4.20
CA VAL A 268 -10.38 15.86 -3.84
C VAL A 268 -9.04 16.56 -3.99
N PHE A 269 -7.95 15.91 -3.56
CA PHE A 269 -6.61 16.47 -3.72
C PHE A 269 -6.31 16.73 -5.20
N GLY A 270 -6.66 15.80 -6.09
CA GLY A 270 -6.58 15.94 -7.54
C GLY A 270 -7.37 17.14 -8.07
N VAL A 271 -8.65 17.24 -7.71
CA VAL A 271 -9.56 18.30 -8.18
C VAL A 271 -9.15 19.67 -7.65
N ALA A 272 -8.80 19.76 -6.36
CA ALA A 272 -8.40 21.01 -5.72
C ALA A 272 -7.13 21.59 -6.38
N TRP A 273 -6.11 20.76 -6.59
CA TRP A 273 -4.89 21.19 -7.27
C TRP A 273 -5.12 21.52 -8.74
N PHE A 274 -6.02 20.82 -9.42
CA PHE A 274 -6.37 21.14 -10.80
C PHE A 274 -7.02 22.53 -10.90
N HIS A 275 -7.96 22.86 -10.01
CA HIS A 275 -8.54 24.21 -9.96
C HIS A 275 -7.51 25.27 -9.58
N PHE A 276 -6.65 24.98 -8.61
CA PHE A 276 -5.54 25.87 -8.24
C PHE A 276 -4.60 26.12 -9.42
N TYR A 277 -4.28 25.07 -10.17
CA TYR A 277 -3.46 25.14 -11.37
C TYR A 277 -4.09 26.05 -12.42
N GLN A 278 -5.35 25.82 -12.76
CA GLN A 278 -6.07 26.63 -13.76
C GLN A 278 -6.13 28.10 -13.39
N ARG A 279 -6.29 28.41 -12.10
CA ARG A 279 -6.44 29.80 -11.63
C ARG A 279 -5.12 30.54 -11.49
N HIS A 280 -4.04 29.86 -11.11
CA HIS A 280 -2.81 30.53 -10.65
C HIS A 280 -1.53 30.10 -11.36
N LEU A 281 -1.46 28.88 -11.89
CA LEU A 281 -0.19 28.31 -12.36
C LEU A 281 -0.15 28.04 -13.86
N ILE A 282 -1.28 28.10 -14.56
CA ILE A 282 -1.39 27.72 -15.97
C ILE A 282 -0.46 28.51 -16.89
N GLU A 283 -0.20 29.78 -16.57
CA GLU A 283 0.70 30.66 -17.34
C GLU A 283 2.17 30.50 -16.94
N ILE A 284 2.46 29.90 -15.77
CA ILE A 284 3.81 29.86 -15.18
C ILE A 284 4.46 28.49 -15.39
N PHE A 285 3.71 27.42 -15.12
CA PHE A 285 4.23 26.06 -15.12
C PHE A 285 3.39 25.14 -16.01
N PRO A 286 4.03 24.24 -16.78
CA PRO A 286 3.35 23.11 -17.38
C PRO A 286 2.71 22.20 -16.33
N LEU A 287 1.49 21.71 -16.60
CA LEU A 287 0.72 20.84 -15.70
C LEU A 287 1.52 19.63 -15.20
N ILE A 288 2.42 19.10 -16.03
CA ILE A 288 3.24 17.94 -15.69
C ILE A 288 4.08 18.14 -14.41
N PHE A 289 4.63 19.33 -14.18
CA PHE A 289 5.44 19.59 -12.98
C PHE A 289 4.59 19.65 -11.72
N VAL A 290 3.38 20.18 -11.83
CA VAL A 290 2.41 20.19 -10.72
C VAL A 290 1.98 18.76 -10.39
N VAL A 291 1.67 17.96 -11.41
CA VAL A 291 1.34 16.54 -11.23
C VAL A 291 2.50 15.77 -10.59
N MET A 292 3.75 16.03 -11.02
CA MET A 292 4.93 15.42 -10.42
C MET A 292 5.08 15.79 -8.94
N ALA A 293 4.90 17.06 -8.59
CA ALA A 293 5.00 17.55 -7.22
C ALA A 293 3.89 16.97 -6.32
N MET A 294 2.66 16.87 -6.82
CA MET A 294 1.54 16.25 -6.10
C MET A 294 1.81 14.78 -5.81
N HIS A 295 2.26 14.02 -6.81
CA HIS A 295 2.63 12.61 -6.60
C HIS A 295 3.81 12.49 -5.63
N ALA A 296 4.82 13.38 -5.74
CA ALA A 296 5.95 13.39 -4.82
C ALA A 296 5.52 13.62 -3.36
N LEU A 297 4.55 14.53 -3.14
CA LEU A 297 3.96 14.79 -1.82
C LEU A 297 3.23 13.55 -1.26
N LEU A 298 2.47 12.84 -2.11
CA LEU A 298 1.78 11.61 -1.71
C LEU A 298 2.74 10.45 -1.46
N THR A 299 3.85 10.35 -2.19
CA THR A 299 4.82 9.25 -2.02
C THR A 299 5.86 9.51 -0.94
N CYS A 300 6.09 10.78 -0.59
CA CYS A 300 7.07 11.19 0.42
C CYS A 300 6.96 10.42 1.74
N PRO A 301 5.76 10.16 2.30
CA PRO A 301 5.66 9.52 3.61
C PRO A 301 6.05 8.03 3.56
N TYR A 302 5.83 7.37 2.42
CA TYR A 302 6.32 6.01 2.19
C TYR A 302 7.85 5.98 2.15
N TRP A 303 8.46 6.92 1.42
CA TRP A 303 9.91 7.06 1.34
C TRP A 303 10.53 7.29 2.74
N ILE A 304 9.97 8.22 3.52
CA ILE A 304 10.40 8.52 4.89
C ILE A 304 10.35 7.27 5.76
N ARG A 305 9.27 6.48 5.68
CA ARG A 305 9.12 5.24 6.47
C ARG A 305 10.13 4.15 6.10
N VAL A 306 10.62 4.13 4.87
CA VAL A 306 11.65 3.17 4.44
C VAL A 306 13.03 3.61 4.92
N VAL A 307 13.35 4.90 4.85
CA VAL A 307 14.70 5.41 5.13
C VAL A 307 14.92 5.74 6.61
N LEU A 308 13.89 6.17 7.34
CA LEU A 308 14.00 6.56 8.75
C LEU A 308 14.61 5.47 9.64
N PRO A 309 14.17 4.19 9.59
CA PRO A 309 14.78 3.13 10.40
C PRO A 309 16.27 2.91 10.09
N THR A 310 16.66 3.01 8.82
CA THR A 310 18.06 2.89 8.41
C THR A 310 18.91 4.01 8.99
N LEU A 311 18.41 5.24 8.98
CA LEU A 311 19.12 6.40 9.51
C LEU A 311 19.20 6.36 11.05
N GLU A 312 18.17 5.83 11.72
CA GLU A 312 18.16 5.61 13.17
C GLU A 312 19.14 4.53 13.63
N ASN A 313 19.44 3.55 12.78
CA ASN A 313 20.41 2.49 13.04
C ASN A 313 21.88 2.96 12.90
N ILE A 314 22.13 4.15 12.33
CA ILE A 314 23.50 4.69 12.23
C ILE A 314 23.99 5.09 13.63
N PRO A 315 25.13 4.58 14.10
CA PRO A 315 25.66 4.93 15.42
C PRO A 315 25.86 6.44 15.56
N ARG A 316 25.32 7.02 16.64
CA ARG A 316 25.47 8.48 16.90
C ARG A 316 26.93 8.93 17.01
N GLN A 317 27.84 8.01 17.35
CA GLN A 317 29.27 8.26 17.43
C GLN A 317 29.86 8.79 16.11
N TRP A 318 29.41 8.27 14.97
CA TRP A 318 29.91 8.72 13.66
C TRP A 318 29.50 10.16 13.37
N HIS A 319 28.33 10.59 13.86
CA HIS A 319 27.89 11.97 13.71
C HIS A 319 28.65 12.94 14.63
N SER A 320 29.11 12.49 15.80
CA SER A 320 30.00 13.29 16.64
C SER A 320 31.41 13.37 16.06
N GLU A 321 31.95 12.27 15.54
CA GLU A 321 33.28 12.22 14.93
C GLU A 321 33.34 13.05 13.64
N SER A 322 32.29 13.04 12.81
CA SER A 322 32.23 13.85 11.59
C SER A 322 32.20 15.36 11.84
N LYS A 323 31.84 15.81 13.04
CA LYS A 323 31.86 17.24 13.41
C LYS A 323 33.25 17.69 13.89
N MET A 324 34.14 16.74 14.19
CA MET A 324 35.49 17.01 14.66
C MET A 324 36.52 17.04 13.52
N LEU A 325 36.18 16.47 12.36
CA LEU A 325 36.96 16.53 11.11
C LEU A 325 36.64 17.82 10.33
#